data_AF-A0A942CB59-F1
#
_entry.id   AF-A0A942CB59-F1
#
_cell.length_a   1.000
_cell.length_b   1.000
_cell.length_c   1.000
_cell.angle_alpha   90.00
_cell.angle_beta   90.00
_cell.angle_gamma   90.00
#
_symmetry.space_group_name_H-M   'P 1'
#
loop_
_entity.id
_entity.type
_entity.pdbx_description
1 polymer ?
#
loop_
_entity_poly.entity_id
_entity_poly.type
_entity_poly.pdbx_seq_one_letter_code
_entity_poly.pdbx_strand_id
1 'polypeptide(L)'
;MSLSRRMFLQGVLGSVSAGFATTEMSAVGLHCTPAPNFPIPLEMGTWCSQPFPVGKHDNHIELIVDRLGSVEKLDCELGPPRNNRVCNQPPLLDMDWTLWDGASPVQSWPFRPIQPSAWGEKQTSCILGSFKGKRNAHFSIELNIKKDAGHLKELHPRIQITKTPGYWCWL
;
A
#
# COMPACT_ATOMS: atom_id res chain seq x y z
N MET A 1 5.53 -44.08 -45.40
CA MET A 1 6.74 -43.83 -46.21
C MET A 1 7.66 -42.90 -45.43
N SER A 2 8.91 -43.31 -45.33
CA SER A 2 10.02 -42.72 -44.56
C SER A 2 10.50 -41.40 -45.17
N LEU A 3 11.01 -40.48 -44.33
CA LEU A 3 12.34 -39.89 -44.51
C LEU A 3 12.80 -39.16 -43.24
N SER A 4 13.64 -39.89 -42.51
CA SER A 4 14.52 -39.42 -41.43
C SER A 4 15.61 -38.49 -41.98
N ARG A 5 15.87 -37.37 -41.32
CA ARG A 5 17.12 -36.62 -41.46
C ARG A 5 17.70 -36.31 -40.09
N ARG A 6 18.66 -37.15 -39.68
CA ARG A 6 19.59 -36.88 -38.58
C ARG A 6 20.64 -35.90 -39.09
N MET A 7 20.79 -34.76 -38.43
CA MET A 7 21.96 -33.90 -38.58
C MET A 7 22.88 -34.13 -37.38
N PHE A 8 24.06 -34.66 -37.68
CA PHE A 8 25.21 -34.70 -36.78
C PHE A 8 25.91 -33.35 -36.86
N LEU A 9 26.11 -32.69 -35.72
CA LEU A 9 27.06 -31.58 -35.61
C LEU A 9 28.21 -32.03 -34.72
N GLN A 10 29.40 -31.95 -35.32
CA GLN A 10 30.69 -32.26 -34.74
C GLN A 10 31.08 -31.22 -33.69
N GLY A 11 31.80 -31.69 -32.66
CA GLY A 11 32.24 -30.89 -31.54
C GLY A 11 33.44 -30.02 -31.83
N VAL A 12 33.57 -28.98 -31.00
CA VAL A 12 34.80 -28.24 -30.77
C VAL A 12 35.05 -28.29 -29.26
N LEU A 13 36.06 -29.06 -28.85
CA LEU A 13 36.58 -29.02 -27.48
C LEU A 13 37.50 -27.80 -27.38
N GLY A 14 36.93 -26.67 -27.00
CA GLY A 14 37.68 -25.48 -26.60
C GLY A 14 38.01 -25.56 -25.11
N SER A 15 39.30 -25.70 -24.79
CA SER A 15 39.81 -25.56 -23.43
C SER A 15 39.63 -24.11 -22.97
N VAL A 16 38.59 -23.84 -22.18
CA VAL A 16 38.41 -22.54 -21.52
C VAL A 16 39.13 -22.59 -20.18
N SER A 17 40.15 -21.76 -20.06
CA SER A 17 40.89 -21.46 -18.84
C SER A 17 39.90 -21.10 -17.72
N ALA A 18 39.88 -21.89 -16.65
CA ALA A 18 39.15 -21.56 -15.43
C ALA A 18 39.85 -20.38 -14.75
N GLY A 19 39.54 -19.17 -15.19
CA GLY A 19 39.74 -17.98 -14.39
C GLY A 19 38.81 -18.09 -13.20
N PHE A 20 39.37 -18.29 -12.00
CA PHE A 20 38.64 -18.08 -10.75
C PHE A 20 38.32 -16.59 -10.68
N ALA A 21 37.21 -16.20 -11.30
CA ALA A 21 36.54 -14.96 -10.96
C ALA A 21 36.07 -15.14 -9.53
N THR A 22 36.84 -14.58 -8.59
CA THR A 22 36.35 -14.29 -7.24
C THR A 22 35.08 -13.47 -7.45
N THR A 23 33.94 -14.13 -7.33
CA THR A 23 32.65 -13.46 -7.21
C THR A 23 32.76 -12.71 -5.89
N GLU A 24 33.13 -11.44 -5.97
CA GLU A 24 32.79 -10.46 -4.96
C GLU A 24 31.28 -10.56 -4.81
N MET A 25 30.83 -11.38 -3.86
CA MET A 25 29.50 -11.28 -3.30
C MET A 25 29.48 -9.90 -2.65
N SER A 26 29.19 -8.88 -3.47
CA SER A 26 28.68 -7.62 -2.97
C SER A 26 27.56 -8.03 -2.05
N ALA A 27 27.76 -7.81 -0.76
CA ALA A 27 26.70 -7.93 0.22
C ALA A 27 25.59 -7.05 -0.34
N VAL A 28 24.57 -7.68 -0.94
CA VAL A 28 23.39 -6.98 -1.42
C VAL A 28 22.78 -6.44 -0.14
N GLY A 29 23.13 -5.19 0.17
CA GLY A 29 22.56 -4.48 1.30
C GLY A 29 21.07 -4.66 1.16
N LEU A 30 20.43 -5.15 2.22
CA LEU A 30 18.98 -5.26 2.29
C LEU A 30 18.43 -3.83 2.24
N HIS A 31 18.29 -3.28 1.05
CA HIS A 31 17.68 -2.00 0.81
C HIS A 31 16.19 -2.20 1.00
N CYS A 32 15.71 -1.93 2.21
CA CYS A 32 14.29 -1.90 2.47
C CYS A 32 13.66 -0.85 1.54
N THR A 33 12.73 -1.27 0.69
CA THR A 33 11.88 -0.32 -0.06
C THR A 33 11.06 0.49 0.94
N PRO A 34 10.87 1.81 0.74
CA PRO A 34 9.99 2.58 1.61
C PRO A 34 8.53 2.11 1.46
N ALA A 35 7.74 2.33 2.50
CA ALA A 35 6.31 2.09 2.47
C ALA A 35 5.64 2.90 1.33
N PRO A 36 4.78 2.28 0.49
CA PRO A 36 3.98 3.02 -0.46
C PRO A 36 3.17 4.12 0.24
N ASN A 37 3.27 5.35 -0.27
CA ASN A 37 2.65 6.53 0.32
C ASN A 37 2.17 7.47 -0.78
N PHE A 38 0.88 7.81 -0.76
CA PHE A 38 0.21 8.52 -1.84
C PHE A 38 -0.55 9.73 -1.28
N PRO A 39 -0.23 10.96 -1.71
CA PRO A 39 -1.09 12.09 -1.40
C PRO A 39 -2.44 11.89 -2.07
N ILE A 40 -3.53 12.21 -1.35
CA ILE A 40 -4.89 12.13 -1.87
C ILE A 40 -5.56 13.50 -1.77
N PRO A 41 -6.46 13.87 -2.68
CA PRO A 41 -7.08 15.19 -2.65
C PRO A 41 -8.24 15.29 -1.64
N LEU A 42 -8.89 14.17 -1.27
CA LEU A 42 -10.14 14.14 -0.48
C LEU A 42 -11.28 15.03 -1.04
N GLU A 43 -11.28 15.25 -2.35
CA GLU A 43 -12.36 15.89 -3.11
C GLU A 43 -13.38 14.85 -3.58
N MET A 44 -14.63 15.25 -3.77
CA MET A 44 -15.69 14.35 -4.24
C MET A 44 -15.32 13.73 -5.60
N GLY A 45 -15.47 12.41 -5.72
CA GLY A 45 -15.19 11.65 -6.93
C GLY A 45 -14.28 10.45 -6.69
N THR A 46 -13.75 9.91 -7.78
CA THR A 46 -12.87 8.74 -7.75
C THR A 46 -11.40 9.16 -7.84
N TRP A 47 -10.59 8.62 -6.95
CA TRP A 47 -9.13 8.73 -7.00
C TRP A 47 -8.52 7.33 -7.06
N CYS A 48 -7.48 7.16 -7.88
CA CYS A 48 -6.75 5.91 -7.98
C CYS A 48 -5.26 6.12 -7.71
N SER A 49 -4.66 5.24 -6.92
CA SER A 49 -3.21 5.22 -6.73
C SER A 49 -2.52 4.72 -7.99
N GLN A 50 -1.24 5.08 -8.13
CA GLN A 50 -0.36 4.31 -9.01
C GLN A 50 -0.22 2.88 -8.48
N PRO A 51 0.02 1.86 -9.35
CA PRO A 51 0.28 0.51 -8.90
C PRO A 51 1.51 0.44 -7.99
N PHE A 52 1.46 -0.39 -6.95
CA PHE A 52 2.56 -0.56 -6.00
C PHE A 52 2.78 -2.03 -5.64
N PRO A 53 4.05 -2.44 -5.46
CA PRO A 53 4.35 -3.78 -4.98
C PRO A 53 4.19 -3.86 -3.47
N VAL A 54 3.73 -5.01 -2.97
CA VAL A 54 3.87 -5.37 -1.54
C VAL A 54 4.37 -6.79 -1.39
N GLY A 55 5.18 -7.03 -0.36
CA GLY A 55 5.60 -8.38 0.02
C GLY A 55 4.45 -9.25 0.55
N LYS A 56 4.73 -10.55 0.76
CA LYS A 56 3.76 -11.53 1.28
C LYS A 56 3.59 -11.40 2.80
N HIS A 57 2.94 -10.33 3.24
CA HIS A 57 2.66 -10.02 4.64
C HIS A 57 1.22 -9.57 4.82
N ASP A 58 0.79 -9.43 6.07
CA ASP A 58 -0.42 -8.70 6.41
C ASP A 58 -0.08 -7.19 6.39
N ASN A 59 -0.82 -6.46 5.57
CA ASN A 59 -0.64 -5.03 5.36
C ASN A 59 -1.91 -4.29 5.79
N HIS A 60 -1.75 -3.03 6.17
CA HIS A 60 -2.84 -2.11 6.47
C HIS A 60 -2.85 -0.98 5.45
N ILE A 61 -4.05 -0.49 5.14
CA ILE A 61 -4.27 0.73 4.39
C ILE A 61 -4.59 1.80 5.42
N GLU A 62 -3.70 2.74 5.63
CA GLU A 62 -3.85 3.83 6.59
C GLU A 62 -4.09 5.16 5.87
N LEU A 63 -5.15 5.85 6.27
CA LEU A 63 -5.30 7.28 6.01
C LEU A 63 -4.51 8.04 7.06
N ILE A 64 -3.57 8.86 6.62
CA ILE A 64 -2.79 9.74 7.48
C ILE A 64 -3.14 11.18 7.14
N VAL A 65 -3.39 11.97 8.18
CA VAL A 65 -3.57 13.42 8.09
C VAL A 65 -2.66 14.11 9.08
N ASP A 66 -2.17 15.28 8.69
CA ASP A 66 -1.42 16.15 9.59
C ASP A 66 -2.36 16.70 10.66
N ARG A 67 -1.82 16.92 11.86
CA ARG A 67 -2.61 17.33 13.00
C ARG A 67 -2.58 18.85 13.16
N LEU A 68 -3.68 19.51 12.81
CA LEU A 68 -3.94 20.90 13.16
C LEU A 68 -5.11 20.95 14.16
N GLY A 69 -4.79 20.91 15.47
CA GLY A 69 -5.78 21.05 16.55
C GLY A 69 -5.85 19.89 17.54
N SER A 70 -6.95 19.85 18.30
CA SER A 70 -7.22 18.80 19.28
C SER A 70 -7.47 17.45 18.61
N VAL A 71 -6.97 16.36 19.21
CA VAL A 71 -7.30 14.98 18.83
C VAL A 71 -8.82 14.78 18.77
N GLU A 72 -9.54 15.39 19.71
CA GLU A 72 -10.99 15.30 19.88
C GLU A 72 -11.75 15.69 18.62
N LYS A 73 -11.46 16.89 18.11
CA LYS A 73 -12.09 17.45 16.93
C LYS A 73 -11.80 16.58 15.71
N LEU A 74 -10.55 16.19 15.52
CA LEU A 74 -10.13 15.40 14.36
C LEU A 74 -10.74 13.99 14.36
N ASP A 75 -10.86 13.36 15.53
CA ASP A 75 -11.51 12.05 15.71
C ASP A 75 -13.00 12.11 15.29
N CYS A 76 -13.70 13.20 15.62
CA CYS A 76 -15.07 13.42 15.18
C CYS A 76 -15.19 13.66 13.67
N GLU A 77 -14.23 14.38 13.07
CA GLU A 77 -14.26 14.75 11.65
C GLU A 77 -13.90 13.58 10.73
N LEU A 78 -12.97 12.72 11.14
CA LEU A 78 -12.58 11.50 10.40
C LEU A 78 -13.64 10.41 10.55
N GLY A 79 -14.14 10.25 11.78
CA GLY A 79 -15.29 9.42 12.13
C GLY A 79 -15.14 7.91 11.96
N PRO A 80 -15.97 7.14 12.68
CA PRO A 80 -16.63 7.53 13.91
C PRO A 80 -15.64 7.62 15.07
N PRO A 81 -15.97 8.40 16.10
CA PRO A 81 -15.05 8.71 17.18
C PRO A 81 -14.79 7.51 18.09
N ARG A 82 -13.66 7.57 18.81
CA ARG A 82 -13.32 6.63 19.89
C ARG A 82 -14.31 6.72 21.06
N ASN A 83 -14.47 5.60 21.77
CA ASN A 83 -14.94 5.56 23.15
C ASN A 83 -16.32 6.19 23.44
N ASN A 84 -17.36 5.84 22.68
CA ASN A 84 -18.73 6.36 22.87
C ASN A 84 -18.80 7.90 22.90
N ARG A 85 -17.79 8.60 22.37
CA ARG A 85 -17.73 10.04 22.36
C ARG A 85 -18.84 10.56 21.44
N VAL A 86 -19.59 11.53 21.94
CA VAL A 86 -20.67 12.16 21.19
C VAL A 86 -20.07 13.29 20.36
N CYS A 87 -20.11 13.13 19.03
CA CYS A 87 -19.79 14.20 18.10
C CYS A 87 -21.07 14.95 17.76
N ASN A 88 -21.04 16.28 17.92
CA ASN A 88 -22.20 17.13 17.63
C ASN A 88 -22.40 17.38 16.12
N GLN A 89 -21.48 16.91 15.29
CA GLN A 89 -21.49 17.09 13.85
C GLN A 89 -21.23 15.74 13.17
N PRO A 90 -21.80 15.51 11.97
CA PRO A 90 -21.48 14.32 11.18
C PRO A 90 -20.01 14.37 10.73
N PRO A 91 -19.37 13.20 10.49
CA PRO A 91 -18.02 13.17 9.96
C PRO A 91 -17.94 13.89 8.60
N LEU A 92 -16.78 14.49 8.36
CA LEU A 92 -16.47 15.13 7.09
C LEU A 92 -16.07 14.09 6.04
N LEU A 93 -15.47 12.99 6.48
CA LEU A 93 -15.06 11.90 5.62
C LEU A 93 -16.23 10.94 5.34
N ASP A 94 -16.59 10.81 4.06
CA ASP A 94 -17.51 9.79 3.56
C ASP A 94 -16.97 9.24 2.25
N MET A 95 -16.44 8.00 2.29
CA MET A 95 -15.82 7.37 1.13
C MET A 95 -15.91 5.84 1.21
N ASP A 96 -15.93 5.22 0.04
CA ASP A 96 -15.67 3.78 -0.11
C ASP A 96 -14.25 3.59 -0.65
N TRP A 97 -13.70 2.39 -0.48
CA TRP A 97 -12.43 2.04 -1.11
C TRP A 97 -12.45 0.62 -1.65
N THR A 98 -11.69 0.42 -2.72
CA THR A 98 -11.45 -0.88 -3.34
C THR A 98 -9.96 -1.06 -3.56
N LEU A 99 -9.43 -2.21 -3.14
CA LEU A 99 -8.08 -2.66 -3.45
C LEU A 99 -8.14 -3.61 -4.63
N TRP A 100 -7.30 -3.35 -5.62
CA TRP A 100 -7.18 -4.12 -6.85
C TRP A 100 -5.84 -4.85 -6.91
N ASP A 101 -5.81 -6.04 -7.51
CA ASP A 101 -4.62 -6.80 -7.91
C ASP A 101 -4.70 -6.95 -9.44
N GLY A 102 -4.01 -6.05 -10.15
CA GLY A 102 -4.24 -5.83 -11.57
C GLY A 102 -5.69 -5.42 -11.85
N ALA A 103 -6.42 -6.21 -12.63
CA ALA A 103 -7.82 -5.95 -12.98
C ALA A 103 -8.83 -6.59 -12.02
N SER A 104 -8.37 -7.35 -11.02
CA SER A 104 -9.26 -8.10 -10.12
C SER A 104 -9.43 -7.35 -8.79
N PRO A 105 -10.67 -7.10 -8.32
CA PRO A 105 -10.88 -6.54 -7.00
C PRO A 105 -10.52 -7.61 -5.96
N VAL A 106 -9.63 -7.26 -5.04
CA VAL A 106 -9.21 -8.14 -3.92
C VAL A 106 -10.13 -7.94 -2.74
N GLN A 107 -10.44 -6.68 -2.45
CA GLN A 107 -11.22 -6.29 -1.29
C GLN A 107 -11.88 -4.95 -1.57
N SER A 108 -13.13 -4.81 -1.15
CA SER A 108 -13.89 -3.57 -1.25
C SER A 108 -14.60 -3.33 0.07
N TRP A 109 -14.75 -2.07 0.43
CA TRP A 109 -15.31 -1.67 1.71
C TRP A 109 -16.43 -0.66 1.51
N PRO A 110 -17.61 -0.93 2.09
CA PRO A 110 -18.27 0.09 2.88
C PRO A 110 -18.60 -0.47 4.27
N PHE A 111 -17.62 -0.66 5.16
CA PHE A 111 -17.92 -1.11 6.52
C PHE A 111 -17.37 -0.14 7.58
N ARG A 112 -18.20 0.84 7.93
CA ARG A 112 -17.94 1.66 9.13
C ARG A 112 -17.68 0.72 10.33
N PRO A 113 -16.72 1.01 11.21
CA PRO A 113 -15.98 2.27 11.34
C PRO A 113 -14.51 2.21 10.90
N ILE A 114 -14.00 3.33 10.36
CA ILE A 114 -12.56 3.59 10.27
C ILE A 114 -11.98 3.37 11.67
N GLN A 115 -10.93 2.56 11.76
CA GLN A 115 -10.33 2.25 13.04
C GLN A 115 -9.18 3.20 13.31
N PRO A 116 -9.25 3.98 14.39
CA PRO A 116 -8.19 4.92 14.69
C PRO A 116 -6.94 4.15 15.10
N SER A 117 -5.82 4.38 14.41
CA SER A 117 -4.57 3.63 14.56
C SER A 117 -3.65 4.33 15.57
N ALA A 118 -2.75 5.17 15.08
CA ALA A 118 -1.77 5.88 15.89
C ALA A 118 -2.06 7.39 15.93
N TRP A 119 -1.74 8.00 17.07
CA TRP A 119 -1.80 9.45 17.25
C TRP A 119 -0.40 9.92 17.63
N GLY A 120 0.22 10.65 16.71
CA GLY A 120 1.48 11.35 16.95
C GLY A 120 1.23 12.81 17.34
N GLU A 121 2.31 13.48 17.76
CA GLU A 121 2.28 14.92 18.01
C GLU A 121 1.92 15.71 16.75
N LYS A 122 2.38 15.23 15.58
CA LYS A 122 2.26 15.93 14.30
C LYS A 122 1.19 15.36 13.37
N GLN A 123 0.76 14.13 13.58
CA GLN A 123 -0.01 13.36 12.59
C GLN A 123 -0.96 12.40 13.28
N THR A 124 -2.07 12.10 12.61
CA THR A 124 -3.06 11.11 13.02
C THR A 124 -3.20 10.08 11.93
N SER A 125 -3.22 8.79 12.28
CA SER A 125 -3.47 7.73 11.34
C SER A 125 -4.73 6.92 11.67
N CYS A 126 -5.39 6.47 10.62
CA CYS A 126 -6.67 5.79 10.64
C CYS A 126 -6.59 4.58 9.70
N ILE A 127 -6.77 3.37 10.23
CA ILE A 127 -6.84 2.16 9.43
C ILE A 127 -8.19 2.14 8.69
N LEU A 128 -8.10 2.16 7.36
CA LEU A 128 -9.22 1.98 6.45
C LEU A 128 -9.54 0.50 6.22
N GLY A 129 -8.52 -0.34 6.27
CA GLY A 129 -8.62 -1.77 6.06
C GLY A 129 -7.30 -2.50 6.14
N SER A 130 -7.37 -3.82 6.07
CA SER A 130 -6.19 -4.71 6.08
C SER A 130 -6.32 -5.71 4.96
N PHE A 131 -5.20 -6.09 4.34
CA PHE A 131 -5.16 -7.06 3.26
C PHE A 131 -3.87 -7.89 3.30
N LYS A 132 -3.92 -9.09 2.73
CA LYS A 132 -2.76 -9.98 2.61
C LYS A 132 -2.05 -9.76 1.29
N GLY A 133 -0.81 -9.30 1.36
CA GLY A 133 0.05 -9.11 0.19
C GLY A 133 0.45 -10.43 -0.46
N LYS A 134 0.90 -10.34 -1.71
CA LYS A 134 1.34 -11.48 -2.52
C LYS A 134 2.67 -11.16 -3.18
N ARG A 135 3.57 -12.15 -3.22
CA ARG A 135 4.88 -11.98 -3.88
C ARG A 135 4.67 -11.65 -5.36
N ASN A 136 5.37 -10.62 -5.85
CA ASN A 136 5.32 -10.12 -7.23
C ASN A 136 3.97 -9.54 -7.69
N ALA A 137 2.99 -9.37 -6.79
CA ALA A 137 1.74 -8.70 -7.12
C ALA A 137 1.91 -7.18 -7.11
N HIS A 138 1.11 -6.52 -7.94
CA HIS A 138 1.05 -5.05 -8.03
C HIS A 138 -0.38 -4.63 -7.73
N PHE A 139 -0.55 -3.97 -6.60
CA PHE A 139 -1.84 -3.54 -6.13
C PHE A 139 -2.09 -2.09 -6.49
N SER A 140 -3.36 -1.70 -6.62
CA SER A 140 -3.76 -0.29 -6.65
C SER A 140 -4.96 -0.08 -5.74
N ILE A 141 -5.11 1.14 -5.23
CA ILE A 141 -6.24 1.52 -4.39
C ILE A 141 -7.09 2.51 -5.18
N GLU A 142 -8.37 2.24 -5.22
CA GLU A 142 -9.40 3.17 -5.67
C GLU A 142 -10.16 3.68 -4.44
N LEU A 143 -10.28 5.00 -4.34
CA LEU A 143 -11.12 5.67 -3.35
C LEU A 143 -12.29 6.30 -4.09
N ASN A 144 -13.51 6.03 -3.63
CA ASN A 144 -14.73 6.69 -4.11
C ASN A 144 -15.23 7.63 -3.01
N ILE A 145 -14.84 8.90 -3.10
CA ILE A 145 -15.15 9.94 -2.12
C ILE A 145 -16.54 10.49 -2.42
N LYS A 146 -17.49 10.20 -1.53
CA LYS A 146 -18.92 10.52 -1.68
C LYS A 146 -19.26 11.95 -1.30
N LYS A 147 -18.39 12.58 -0.51
CA LYS A 147 -18.57 13.93 0.02
C LYS A 147 -17.22 14.64 0.12
N ASP A 148 -17.22 15.93 -0.18
CA ASP A 148 -16.06 16.79 0.05
C ASP A 148 -15.66 16.81 1.53
N ALA A 149 -14.39 16.53 1.82
CA ALA A 149 -13.88 16.41 3.18
C ALA A 149 -13.56 17.77 3.87
N GLY A 150 -13.90 18.90 3.24
CA GLY A 150 -13.73 20.23 3.81
C GLY A 150 -12.27 20.54 4.16
N HIS A 151 -12.03 21.02 5.38
CA HIS A 151 -10.68 21.38 5.83
C HIS A 151 -9.75 20.18 6.03
N LEU A 152 -10.24 18.93 6.02
CA LEU A 152 -9.35 17.76 6.06
C LEU A 152 -8.41 17.70 4.84
N LYS A 153 -8.79 18.32 3.72
CA LYS A 153 -7.96 18.46 2.51
C LYS A 153 -6.70 19.29 2.76
N GLU A 154 -6.79 20.24 3.68
CA GLU A 154 -5.68 21.13 4.07
C GLU A 154 -4.70 20.43 5.03
N LEU A 155 -5.05 19.24 5.53
CA LEU A 155 -4.22 18.44 6.45
C LEU A 155 -3.30 17.45 5.72
N HIS A 156 -2.91 17.76 4.48
CA HIS A 156 -2.05 16.92 3.63
C HIS A 156 -2.39 15.41 3.71
N PRO A 157 -3.65 15.04 3.43
CA PRO A 157 -4.10 13.68 3.57
C PRO A 157 -3.34 12.76 2.61
N ARG A 158 -2.99 11.57 3.10
CA ARG A 158 -2.27 10.56 2.33
C ARG A 158 -2.70 9.16 2.70
N ILE A 159 -2.70 8.27 1.73
CA ILE A 159 -2.80 6.83 1.97
C ILE A 159 -1.40 6.26 2.10
N GLN A 160 -1.12 5.62 3.22
CA GLN A 160 0.09 4.84 3.44
C GLN A 160 -0.27 3.37 3.57
N ILE A 161 0.52 2.52 2.92
CA ILE A 161 0.47 1.08 3.15
C ILE A 161 1.48 0.75 4.23
N THR A 162 1.03 0.15 5.34
CA THR A 162 1.90 -0.24 6.46
C THR A 162 1.90 -1.77 6.62
N LYS A 163 2.97 -2.33 7.19
CA LYS A 163 3.01 -3.76 7.55
C LYS A 163 2.62 -3.91 9.02
N THR A 164 2.03 -5.04 9.38
CA THR A 164 1.89 -5.40 10.79
C THR A 164 3.28 -5.37 11.47
N PRO A 165 3.40 -4.82 12.70
CA PRO A 165 4.68 -4.69 13.39
C PRO A 165 5.48 -6.00 13.45
N GLY A 166 6.80 -5.92 13.26
CA GLY A 166 7.71 -7.08 13.24
C GLY A 166 8.39 -7.35 11.88
N TYR A 167 7.97 -6.65 10.83
CA TYR A 167 8.60 -6.70 9.50
C TYR A 167 9.29 -5.37 9.16
N TRP A 168 10.57 -5.43 8.79
CA TRP A 168 11.44 -4.25 8.68
C TRP A 168 11.66 -3.79 7.23
N CYS A 169 11.53 -4.69 6.25
CA CYS A 169 11.74 -4.39 4.83
C CYS A 169 10.50 -4.71 3.98
N TRP A 170 10.30 -3.98 2.87
CA TRP A 170 9.11 -4.04 2.02
C TRP A 170 9.10 -5.10 0.90
N LEU A 171 10.18 -5.85 0.71
CA LEU A 171 10.30 -6.94 -0.28
C LEU A 171 10.91 -8.20 0.34
#